data_AF-A0AA95MPM6-F1
#
_entry.id   AF-A0AA95MPM6-F1
#
_cell.length_a   1.000
_cell.length_b   1.000
_cell.length_c   1.000
_cell.angle_alpha   90.00
_cell.angle_beta   90.00
_cell.angle_gamma   90.00
#
_symmetry.space_group_name_H-M   'P 1'
#
loop_
_entity.id
_entity.type
_entity.pdbx_description
1 polymer ?
#
loop_
_entity_poly.entity_id
_entity_poly.type
_entity_poly.pdbx_seq_one_letter_code
_entity_poly.pdbx_strand_id
1 'polypeptide(L)'
;MNITSTLVTCVDNWLQNLYTKMYSHHTETYENTVEVHVQETSSPLTKTLVLRILINEEHKQVHIPNIFIPLNFHRQGIGFGLIKEILKVANVYRYELFIVDMTPSFYDRLLNRNAQPAGYDAVRIDTTTRL
;
A
#
# COMPACT_ATOMS: atom_id res chain seq x y z
N MET A 1 18.59 9.28 1.38
CA MET A 1 17.51 8.34 1.00
C MET A 1 16.38 9.17 0.41
N ASN A 2 15.93 8.86 -0.81
CA ASN A 2 14.73 9.48 -1.38
C ASN A 2 13.46 8.77 -0.88
N ILE A 3 12.29 9.36 -1.08
CA ILE A 3 11.03 8.78 -0.59
C ILE A 3 10.82 7.35 -1.13
N THR A 4 11.13 7.09 -2.40
CA THR A 4 11.00 5.78 -3.04
C THR A 4 11.78 4.69 -2.31
N SER A 5 13.07 4.90 -2.07
CA SER A 5 13.93 3.93 -1.36
C SER A 5 13.49 3.71 0.09
N THR A 6 13.00 4.75 0.77
CA THR A 6 12.44 4.62 2.12
C THR A 6 11.10 3.88 2.13
N LEU A 7 10.23 4.11 1.14
CA LEU A 7 8.99 3.36 0.96
C LEU A 7 9.27 1.88 0.75
N VAL A 8 10.20 1.53 -0.15
CA VAL A 8 10.60 0.13 -0.40
C VAL A 8 11.06 -0.54 0.89
N THR A 9 12.00 0.08 1.61
CA THR A 9 12.52 -0.48 2.87
C THR A 9 11.40 -0.65 3.91
N CYS A 10 10.52 0.34 4.02
CA CYS A 10 9.40 0.34 4.96
C CYS A 10 8.39 -0.78 4.64
N VAL A 11 7.99 -0.90 3.38
CA VAL A 11 7.07 -1.91 2.88
C VAL A 11 7.66 -3.31 3.05
N ASP A 12 8.91 -3.51 2.63
CA ASP A 12 9.56 -4.82 2.74
C ASP A 12 9.71 -5.25 4.19
N ASN A 13 10.04 -4.33 5.10
CA ASN A 13 10.08 -4.63 6.54
C ASN A 13 8.71 -5.02 7.10
N TRP A 14 7.64 -4.31 6.70
CA TRP A 14 6.28 -4.61 7.17
C TRP A 14 5.78 -5.98 6.66
N LEU A 15 6.14 -6.33 5.42
CA LEU A 15 5.65 -7.54 4.77
C LEU A 15 6.49 -8.80 5.03
N GLN A 16 7.57 -8.74 5.83
CA GLN A 16 8.42 -9.91 6.13
C GLN A 16 7.62 -11.15 6.60
N ASN A 17 6.63 -10.95 7.47
CA ASN A 17 5.80 -12.05 7.97
C ASN A 17 4.91 -12.68 6.89
N LEU A 18 4.54 -11.91 5.86
CA LEU A 18 3.88 -12.44 4.67
C LEU A 18 4.90 -13.20 3.82
N TYR A 19 6.03 -12.57 3.51
CA TYR A 19 7.08 -13.12 2.63
C TYR A 19 7.61 -14.48 3.08
N THR A 20 7.80 -14.69 4.38
CA THR A 20 8.28 -15.98 4.94
C THR A 20 7.34 -17.16 4.67
N LYS A 21 6.09 -16.90 4.29
CA LYS A 21 5.08 -17.92 3.98
C LYS A 21 4.76 -18.00 2.49
N MET A 22 5.46 -17.23 1.66
CA MET A 22 5.33 -17.26 0.19
C MET A 22 6.44 -18.12 -0.41
N TYR A 23 6.19 -18.73 -1.57
CA TYR A 23 7.20 -19.41 -2.37
C TYR A 23 8.27 -18.42 -2.86
N SER A 24 7.84 -17.24 -3.31
CA SER A 24 8.74 -16.15 -3.67
C SER A 24 8.06 -14.79 -3.45
N HIS A 25 8.88 -13.75 -3.37
CA HIS A 25 8.43 -12.36 -3.37
C HIS A 25 9.43 -11.52 -4.18
N HIS A 26 8.94 -10.44 -4.76
CA HIS A 26 9.77 -9.50 -5.49
C HIS A 26 9.19 -8.09 -5.39
N THR A 27 10.06 -7.12 -5.12
CA THR A 27 9.73 -5.70 -5.13
C THR A 27 10.36 -5.07 -6.37
N GLU A 28 9.50 -4.57 -7.26
CA GLU A 28 9.89 -3.89 -8.48
C GLU A 28 9.78 -2.37 -8.28
N THR A 29 10.81 -1.65 -8.70
CA THR A 29 10.83 -0.19 -8.66
C THR A 29 11.02 0.36 -10.06
N TYR A 30 10.10 1.23 -10.46
CA TYR A 30 10.19 2.06 -11.65
C TYR A 30 10.35 3.53 -11.20
N GLU A 31 10.57 4.45 -12.14
CA GLU A 31 10.87 5.87 -11.85
C GLU A 31 9.98 6.46 -10.73
N ASN A 32 8.67 6.25 -10.82
CA ASN A 32 7.67 6.78 -9.89
C ASN A 32 6.70 5.70 -9.38
N THR A 33 7.13 4.44 -9.37
CA THR A 33 6.24 3.32 -9.01
C THR A 33 6.97 2.26 -8.21
N VAL A 34 6.32 1.75 -7.17
CA VAL A 34 6.76 0.58 -6.40
C VAL A 34 5.68 -0.49 -6.49
N GLU A 35 6.04 -1.69 -6.88
CA GLU A 35 5.17 -2.84 -6.93
C GLU A 35 5.72 -3.99 -6.10
N VAL A 36 4.87 -4.61 -5.29
CA VAL A 36 5.23 -5.80 -4.51
C VAL A 36 4.43 -6.98 -5.05
N HIS A 37 5.15 -7.97 -5.54
CA HIS A 37 4.60 -9.22 -6.03
C HIS A 37 4.95 -10.33 -5.06
N VAL A 38 3.99 -11.24 -4.82
CA VAL A 38 4.22 -12.49 -4.08
C VAL A 38 3.73 -13.67 -4.89
N GLN A 39 4.26 -14.85 -4.61
CA GLN A 39 3.83 -16.10 -5.22
C GLN A 39 3.65 -17.16 -4.14
N GLU A 40 2.49 -17.80 -4.06
CA GLU A 40 2.20 -18.77 -2.97
C GLU A 40 2.82 -20.15 -3.19
N THR A 41 2.94 -20.59 -4.45
CA THR A 41 3.47 -21.91 -4.83
C THR A 41 4.49 -21.77 -5.97
N SER A 42 5.09 -22.85 -6.46
CA SER A 42 5.93 -22.79 -7.66
C SER A 42 5.17 -22.49 -8.95
N SER A 43 3.83 -22.58 -8.94
CA SER A 43 2.99 -22.28 -10.09
C SER A 43 2.89 -20.76 -10.35
N PRO A 44 3.17 -20.28 -11.58
CA PRO A 44 3.02 -18.87 -11.95
C PRO A 44 1.59 -18.33 -11.77
N LEU A 45 0.58 -19.21 -11.80
CA LEU A 45 -0.82 -18.85 -11.57
C LEU A 45 -1.10 -18.35 -10.15
N THR A 46 -0.14 -18.53 -9.23
CA THR A 46 -0.25 -18.05 -7.85
C THR A 46 0.47 -16.71 -7.63
N LYS A 47 1.01 -16.09 -8.70
CA LYS A 47 1.60 -14.75 -8.62
C LYS A 47 0.51 -13.70 -8.41
N THR A 48 0.73 -12.83 -7.43
CA THR A 48 -0.24 -11.82 -6.99
C THR A 48 0.47 -10.49 -6.77
N LEU A 49 -0.09 -9.40 -7.29
CA LEU A 49 0.32 -8.02 -6.97
C LEU A 49 -0.31 -7.62 -5.63
N VAL A 50 0.51 -7.60 -4.58
CA VAL A 50 0.07 -7.28 -3.21
C VAL A 50 -0.09 -5.80 -2.98
N LEU A 51 0.82 -5.00 -3.55
CA LEU A 51 0.85 -3.56 -3.33
C LEU A 51 1.33 -2.88 -4.60
N ARG A 52 0.66 -1.78 -4.96
CA ARG A 52 1.16 -0.83 -5.95
C ARG A 52 1.12 0.55 -5.35
N ILE A 53 2.23 1.28 -5.46
CA ILE A 53 2.38 2.67 -5.02
C ILE A 53 2.80 3.50 -6.22
N LEU A 54 2.14 4.62 -6.46
CA LEU A 54 2.53 5.64 -7.42
C LEU A 54 3.01 6.88 -6.65
N ILE A 55 4.11 7.49 -7.11
CA ILE A 55 4.72 8.64 -6.46
C ILE A 55 4.62 9.83 -7.42
N ASN A 56 3.79 10.81 -7.09
CA ASN A 56 3.71 12.06 -7.82
C ASN A 56 4.62 13.09 -7.17
N GLU A 57 5.81 13.28 -7.77
CA GLU A 57 6.82 14.22 -7.30
C GLU A 57 6.39 15.68 -7.45
N GLU A 58 5.64 16.02 -8.50
CA GLU A 58 5.20 17.38 -8.81
C GLU A 58 4.23 17.90 -7.75
N HIS A 59 3.27 17.07 -7.35
CA HIS A 59 2.25 17.44 -6.37
C HIS A 59 2.55 16.96 -4.95
N LYS A 60 3.68 16.27 -4.74
CA LYS A 60 4.04 15.65 -3.45
C LYS A 60 2.93 14.74 -2.93
N GLN A 61 2.55 13.76 -3.75
CA GLN A 61 1.51 12.79 -3.40
C GLN A 61 2.02 11.35 -3.56
N VAL A 62 1.58 10.50 -2.65
CA VAL A 62 1.72 9.04 -2.74
C VAL A 62 0.33 8.48 -2.96
N HIS A 63 0.12 7.72 -4.03
CA HIS A 63 -1.15 7.07 -4.34
C HIS A 63 -1.00 5.56 -4.19
N ILE A 64 -1.99 4.91 -3.58
CA ILE A 64 -2.07 3.46 -3.49
C ILE A 64 -3.30 2.98 -4.29
N PRO A 65 -3.15 2.64 -5.57
CA PRO A 65 -4.23 2.08 -6.38
C PRO A 65 -4.55 0.61 -6.06
N ASN A 66 -3.63 -0.12 -5.43
CA ASN A 66 -3.83 -1.53 -5.12
C ASN A 66 -3.21 -1.93 -3.79
N ILE A 67 -4.03 -2.52 -2.91
CA ILE A 67 -3.61 -3.31 -1.75
C ILE A 67 -4.43 -4.59 -1.74
N PHE A 68 -3.77 -5.71 -1.99
CA PHE A 68 -4.38 -7.03 -2.03
C PHE A 68 -3.59 -7.98 -1.14
N ILE A 69 -4.15 -8.30 0.02
CA ILE A 69 -3.57 -9.29 0.94
C ILE A 69 -4.16 -10.65 0.56
N PRO A 70 -3.37 -11.73 0.41
CA PRO A 70 -3.93 -13.05 0.15
C PRO A 70 -4.91 -13.50 1.25
N LEU A 71 -5.93 -14.27 0.88
CA LEU A 71 -7.05 -14.66 1.75
C LEU A 71 -6.61 -15.30 3.07
N ASN A 72 -5.57 -16.14 3.03
CA ASN A 72 -5.02 -16.82 4.21
C ASN A 72 -4.37 -15.85 5.22
N PHE A 73 -4.19 -14.59 4.83
CA PHE A 73 -3.58 -13.51 5.63
C PHE A 73 -4.57 -12.39 5.95
N HIS A 74 -5.83 -12.55 5.55
CA HIS A 74 -6.89 -11.63 5.94
C HIS A 74 -7.06 -11.58 7.45
N ARG A 75 -7.60 -10.46 7.94
CA ARG A 75 -7.91 -10.20 9.38
C ARG A 75 -6.70 -10.17 10.32
N GLN A 76 -5.47 -10.16 9.79
CA GLN A 76 -4.23 -9.99 10.57
C GLN A 76 -3.77 -8.52 10.66
N GLY A 77 -4.60 -7.57 10.22
CA GLY A 77 -4.26 -6.13 10.26
C GLY A 77 -3.20 -5.68 9.24
N ILE A 78 -2.71 -6.58 8.38
CA ILE A 78 -1.60 -6.29 7.44
C ILE A 78 -1.90 -5.09 6.55
N GLY A 79 -3.09 -5.04 5.92
CA GLY A 79 -3.45 -3.98 4.97
C GLY A 79 -3.47 -2.58 5.62
N PHE A 80 -4.18 -2.40 6.73
CA PHE A 80 -4.22 -1.09 7.40
C PHE A 80 -2.89 -0.73 8.05
N GLY A 81 -2.15 -1.70 8.59
CA GLY A 81 -0.82 -1.45 9.10
C GLY A 81 0.15 -1.03 7.99
N LEU A 82 0.04 -1.59 6.79
CA LEU A 82 0.84 -1.19 5.63
C LEU A 82 0.52 0.26 5.23
N ILE A 83 -0.77 0.63 5.16
CA ILE A 83 -1.18 2.03 4.91
C ILE A 83 -0.59 2.96 5.98
N LYS A 84 -0.62 2.54 7.25
CA LYS A 84 -0.09 3.33 8.37
C LYS A 84 1.42 3.53 8.29
N GLU A 85 2.18 2.50 7.91
CA GLU A 85 3.63 2.62 7.73
C GLU A 85 3.96 3.51 6.53
N ILE A 86 3.24 3.38 5.41
CA ILE A 86 3.38 4.28 4.25
C ILE A 86 3.05 5.73 4.62
N LEU A 87 2.00 5.96 5.42
CA LEU A 87 1.62 7.30 5.90
C LEU A 87 2.76 7.94 6.70
N LYS A 88 3.46 7.18 7.55
CA LYS A 88 4.61 7.71 8.29
C LYS A 88 5.71 8.19 7.34
N VAL A 89 6.04 7.39 6.33
CA VAL A 89 7.06 7.76 5.33
C VAL A 89 6.61 8.99 4.55
N ALA A 90 5.37 9.00 4.05
CA ALA A 90 4.81 10.15 3.33
C ALA A 90 4.93 11.44 4.17
N ASN A 91 4.53 11.40 5.45
CA ASN A 91 4.62 12.55 6.34
C ASN A 91 6.06 13.04 6.57
N VAL A 92 7.03 12.13 6.75
CA VAL A 92 8.46 12.50 6.90
C VAL A 92 8.96 13.30 5.69
N TYR A 93 8.53 12.90 4.49
CA TYR A 93 8.92 13.54 3.24
C TYR A 93 7.98 14.67 2.81
N ARG A 94 6.95 14.98 3.61
CA ARG A 94 5.91 15.99 3.33
C ARG A 94 5.07 15.69 2.08
N TYR A 95 4.73 14.42 1.87
CA TYR A 95 3.80 13.97 0.84
C TYR A 95 2.44 13.71 1.48
N GLU A 96 1.38 13.99 0.74
CA GLU A 96 0.04 13.53 1.07
C GLU A 96 -0.16 12.08 0.62
N LEU A 97 -0.91 11.28 1.39
CA LEU A 97 -1.23 9.90 1.05
C LEU A 97 -2.68 9.78 0.58
N PHE A 98 -2.87 9.14 -0.57
CA PHE A 98 -4.18 8.81 -1.11
C PHE A 98 -4.31 7.32 -1.36
N ILE A 99 -5.47 6.77 -1.07
CA ILE A 99 -5.90 5.49 -1.62
C ILE A 99 -6.84 5.81 -2.78
N VAL A 100 -6.60 5.21 -3.94
CA VAL A 100 -7.29 5.51 -5.21
C VAL A 100 -7.76 4.22 -5.89
N ASP A 101 -8.54 4.32 -6.95
CA ASP A 101 -9.04 3.18 -7.76
C ASP A 101 -9.74 2.09 -6.92
N MET A 102 -10.45 2.50 -5.87
CA MET A 102 -11.01 1.56 -4.89
C MET A 102 -12.38 1.01 -5.28
N THR A 103 -12.69 -0.19 -4.80
CA THR A 103 -14.09 -0.66 -4.77
C THR A 103 -14.93 0.20 -3.81
N PRO A 104 -16.25 0.39 -4.08
CA PRO A 104 -17.13 1.16 -3.20
C PRO A 104 -17.11 0.66 -1.74
N SER A 105 -17.09 -0.66 -1.55
CA SER A 105 -17.03 -1.26 -0.21
C SER A 105 -15.76 -0.91 0.57
N PHE A 106 -14.64 -0.64 -0.11
CA PHE A 106 -13.40 -0.25 0.55
C PHE A 106 -13.37 1.25 0.82
N TYR A 107 -13.87 2.05 -0.13
CA TYR A 107 -14.10 3.48 0.05
C TYR A 107 -14.94 3.77 1.29
N ASP A 108 -16.12 3.14 1.41
CA ASP A 108 -17.02 3.33 2.56
C ASP A 108 -16.36 2.90 3.88
N ARG A 109 -15.55 1.83 3.86
CA ARG A 109 -14.80 1.39 5.05
C ARG A 109 -13.79 2.44 5.49
N LEU A 110 -13.13 3.13 4.58
CA LEU A 110 -12.16 4.19 4.92
C LEU A 110 -12.86 5.46 5.40
N LEU A 111 -13.99 5.84 4.80
CA LEU A 111 -14.80 6.97 5.30
C LEU A 111 -15.29 6.72 6.73
N ASN A 112 -15.77 5.51 7.02
CA ASN A 112 -16.15 5.11 8.39
C ASN A 112 -14.97 5.14 9.38
N ARG A 113 -13.74 5.18 8.87
CA ARG A 113 -12.49 5.32 9.63
C ARG A 113 -11.96 6.76 9.61
N ASN A 114 -12.76 7.75 9.23
CA ASN A 114 -12.40 9.18 9.15
C ASN A 114 -11.37 9.52 8.05
N ALA A 115 -11.21 8.69 7.03
CA ALA A 115 -10.50 9.11 5.83
C ALA A 115 -11.26 10.26 5.16
N GLN A 116 -10.54 11.20 4.57
CA GLN A 116 -11.15 12.38 3.93
C GLN A 116 -11.50 12.07 2.48
N PRO A 117 -12.72 12.32 1.99
CA PRO A 117 -13.05 12.11 0.59
C PRO A 117 -12.20 13.03 -0.30
N ALA A 118 -11.66 12.48 -1.38
CA ALA A 118 -10.77 13.18 -2.32
C ALA A 118 -11.16 12.92 -3.79
N GLY A 119 -12.43 12.62 -4.03
CA GLY A 119 -12.95 12.19 -5.33
C GLY A 119 -14.04 11.13 -5.17
N TYR A 120 -14.46 10.56 -6.30
CA TYR A 120 -15.50 9.51 -6.33
C TYR A 120 -14.99 8.16 -5.82
N ASP A 121 -13.72 7.85 -6.06
CA ASP A 121 -13.07 6.56 -5.78
C ASP A 121 -11.73 6.73 -5.03
N ALA A 122 -11.51 7.92 -4.46
CA ALA A 122 -10.29 8.30 -3.78
C ALA A 122 -10.56 8.88 -2.40
N VAL A 123 -9.71 8.53 -1.44
CA VAL A 123 -9.67 9.17 -0.13
C VAL A 123 -8.26 9.60 0.22
N ARG A 124 -8.13 10.74 0.90
CA ARG A 124 -6.90 11.13 1.56
C ARG A 124 -6.82 10.49 2.93
N ILE A 125 -5.66 9.93 3.22
CA ILE A 125 -5.30 9.36 4.51
C ILE A 125 -4.42 10.35 5.25
N ASP A 126 -4.80 10.67 6.49
CA ASP A 126 -4.01 11.53 7.37
C ASP A 126 -4.03 10.99 8.81
N THR A 127 -3.44 11.74 9.74
CA THR A 127 -3.32 11.33 11.15
C THR A 127 -4.65 11.22 11.87
N THR A 128 -5.75 11.74 11.30
CA THR A 128 -7.11 11.61 11.84
C THR A 128 -7.79 10.31 11.40
N THR A 129 -7.26 9.66 10.36
CA THR A 129 -7.76 8.37 9.86
C THR A 129 -7.42 7.26 10.85
N ARG A 130 -8.44 6.55 11.32
CA ARG A 130 -8.33 5.41 12.24
C ARG A 130 -7.83 4.18 11.46
N LEU A 131 -6.53 3.99 11.30
CA LEU A 131 -5.92 2.83 10.61
C LEU A 131 -5.70 1.65 11.56
#